data_AF-A0A0M2PUF4-F1
#
_entry.id   AF-A0A0M2PUF4-F1
#
_cell.length_a   1.000
_cell.length_b   1.000
_cell.length_c   1.000
_cell.angle_alpha   90.00
_cell.angle_beta   90.00
_cell.angle_gamma   90.00
#
_symmetry.space_group_name_H-M   'P 1'
#
loop_
_entity.id
_entity.type
_entity.pdbx_description
1 polymer ?
#
loop_
_entity_poly.entity_id
_entity_poly.type
_entity_poly.pdbx_seq_one_letter_code
_entity_poly.pdbx_strand_id
1 'polypeptide(L)'
;MKITSLTLSALAVLGFSWSQPVLAQDADQLRQLLADGSCPQCNLRRAGLVLADLEQANLEQADLAGSNLSRANLAGANLRGANLQGVSLVGANLMGADLKDADLSGADLRDAYVIGAILDGTQMDYANLQGTVGLPSSAGRFEDFHNWGVAAAKAGRHGEAIEYYNEALSRNPDFALTYLSRAISRQNLNDVPGAIADSQAAAQLFEAQNNSQGQEVANNLALVLEQSQDPNARRSGGFLNTVRNTVQSVTPLLLRFLF
;
A
#
# COMPACT_ATOMS: atom_id res chain seq x y z
N MET A 1 35.70 70.74 -45.37
CA MET A 1 34.98 70.27 -46.57
C MET A 1 34.73 68.78 -46.42
N LYS A 2 33.47 68.38 -46.15
CA LYS A 2 32.88 67.02 -46.25
C LYS A 2 33.52 65.88 -45.42
N ILE A 3 32.85 64.82 -44.95
CA ILE A 3 31.46 64.36 -44.76
C ILE A 3 31.58 63.15 -43.80
N THR A 4 30.52 62.94 -43.02
CA THR A 4 30.13 61.80 -42.17
C THR A 4 30.57 60.38 -42.56
N SER A 5 30.82 59.53 -41.55
CA SER A 5 30.20 58.20 -41.45
C SER A 5 30.20 57.70 -39.98
N LEU A 6 28.99 57.52 -39.45
CA LEU A 6 28.70 56.75 -38.23
C LEU A 6 28.59 55.28 -38.62
N THR A 7 29.34 54.39 -37.97
CA THR A 7 29.06 52.96 -37.97
C THR A 7 28.57 52.55 -36.58
N LEU A 8 27.29 52.22 -36.51
CA LEU A 8 26.61 51.68 -35.35
C LEU A 8 26.87 50.16 -35.32
N SER A 9 27.78 49.69 -34.48
CA SER A 9 28.00 48.26 -34.26
C SER A 9 27.14 47.81 -33.08
N ALA A 10 26.03 47.13 -33.39
CA ALA A 10 25.18 46.47 -32.39
C ALA A 10 25.97 45.34 -31.71
N LEU A 11 26.27 45.47 -30.42
CA LEU A 11 26.73 44.34 -29.61
C LEU A 11 25.52 43.46 -29.29
N ALA A 12 25.52 42.25 -29.87
CA ALA A 12 24.60 41.19 -29.52
C ALA A 12 24.79 40.80 -28.05
N VAL A 13 23.73 40.96 -27.25
CA VAL A 13 23.65 40.38 -25.91
C VAL A 13 23.54 38.87 -26.08
N LEU A 14 24.65 38.16 -25.89
CA LEU A 14 24.65 36.71 -25.75
C LEU A 14 23.89 36.38 -24.46
N GLY A 15 22.63 35.99 -24.63
CA GLY A 15 21.87 35.30 -23.59
C GLY A 15 22.53 33.97 -23.30
N PHE A 16 23.45 33.96 -22.33
CA PHE A 16 23.88 32.72 -21.68
C PHE A 16 22.69 32.20 -20.87
N SER A 17 21.88 31.35 -21.50
CA SER A 17 20.97 30.47 -20.77
C SER A 17 21.83 29.50 -19.97
N TRP A 18 21.89 29.69 -18.66
CA TRP A 18 22.37 28.67 -17.74
C TRP A 18 21.33 27.56 -17.76
N SER A 19 21.47 26.63 -18.71
CA SER A 19 20.80 25.35 -18.61
C SER A 19 21.35 24.68 -17.37
N GLN A 20 20.59 24.67 -16.27
CA GLN A 20 20.89 23.76 -15.18
C GLN A 20 20.94 22.35 -15.78
N PRO A 21 21.94 21.53 -15.44
CA PRO A 21 21.86 20.13 -15.81
C PRO A 21 20.58 19.59 -15.16
N VAL A 22 19.61 19.23 -16.00
CA VAL A 22 18.60 18.25 -15.62
C VAL A 22 19.40 17.11 -15.01
N LEU A 23 19.11 16.75 -13.75
CA LEU A 23 19.76 15.63 -13.06
C LEU A 23 19.67 14.41 -13.95
N ALA A 24 20.73 14.16 -14.72
CA ALA A 24 20.84 12.99 -15.54
C ALA A 24 20.88 11.83 -14.56
N GLN A 25 19.95 10.89 -14.73
CA GLN A 25 20.09 9.53 -14.22
C GLN A 25 21.56 9.13 -14.30
N ASP A 26 22.13 8.60 -13.22
CA ASP A 26 23.52 8.12 -13.23
C ASP A 26 23.60 6.91 -14.15
N ALA A 27 23.76 7.19 -15.45
CA ALA A 27 23.66 6.23 -16.53
C ALA A 27 24.77 5.19 -16.44
N ASP A 28 25.87 5.52 -15.76
CA ASP A 28 26.99 4.62 -15.56
C ASP A 28 26.65 3.60 -14.47
N GLN A 29 26.01 4.01 -13.37
CA GLN A 29 25.50 3.08 -12.36
C GLN A 29 24.41 2.16 -12.90
N LEU A 30 23.50 2.68 -13.73
CA LEU A 30 22.51 1.84 -14.41
C LEU A 30 23.19 0.82 -15.34
N ARG A 31 24.16 1.24 -16.16
CA ARG A 31 24.89 0.33 -17.06
C ARG A 31 25.62 -0.74 -16.28
N GLN A 32 26.27 -0.37 -15.17
CA GLN A 32 26.96 -1.31 -14.30
C GLN A 32 25.99 -2.35 -13.73
N LEU A 33 24.83 -1.92 -13.20
CA LEU A 33 23.81 -2.86 -12.70
C LEU A 33 23.40 -3.85 -13.79
N LEU A 34 23.12 -3.37 -15.00
CA LEU A 34 22.64 -4.22 -16.09
C LEU A 34 23.73 -5.13 -16.68
N ALA A 35 25.00 -4.77 -16.52
CA ALA A 35 26.13 -5.58 -16.98
C ALA A 35 26.50 -6.66 -15.97
N ASP A 36 26.60 -6.28 -14.69
CA ASP A 36 27.28 -7.09 -13.67
C ASP A 36 26.31 -7.58 -12.56
N GLY A 37 25.05 -7.12 -12.57
CA GLY A 37 24.06 -7.46 -11.55
C GLY A 37 24.41 -6.93 -10.15
N SER A 38 25.40 -6.05 -10.01
CA SER A 38 25.88 -5.58 -8.71
C SER A 38 26.03 -4.06 -8.68
N CYS A 39 25.25 -3.44 -7.79
CA CYS A 39 25.16 -1.99 -7.61
C CYS A 39 24.76 -1.68 -6.14
N PRO A 40 25.54 -2.12 -5.14
CA PRO A 40 25.25 -1.74 -3.75
C PRO A 40 25.40 -0.22 -3.57
N GLN A 41 24.51 0.38 -2.79
CA GLN A 41 24.52 1.80 -2.43
C GLN A 41 24.44 2.77 -3.63
N CYS A 42 24.02 2.31 -4.80
CA CYS A 42 23.97 3.17 -5.97
C CYS A 42 22.69 4.00 -6.02
N ASN A 43 22.73 5.09 -6.79
CA ASN A 43 21.63 6.02 -6.99
C ASN A 43 20.93 5.71 -8.30
N LEU A 44 19.81 5.00 -8.19
CA LEU A 44 18.92 4.63 -9.29
C LEU A 44 17.55 5.30 -9.15
N ARG A 45 17.49 6.45 -8.46
CA ARG A 45 16.24 7.20 -8.29
C ARG A 45 15.60 7.45 -9.63
N ARG A 46 14.30 7.14 -9.73
CA ARG A 46 13.50 7.34 -10.95
C ARG A 46 14.03 6.59 -12.19
N ALA A 47 14.89 5.59 -12.03
CA ALA A 47 15.38 4.78 -13.13
C ALA A 47 14.22 4.01 -13.82
N GLY A 48 14.30 3.87 -15.13
CA GLY A 48 13.42 2.99 -15.91
C GLY A 48 14.04 1.60 -16.03
N LEU A 49 13.51 0.63 -15.28
CA LEU A 49 13.96 -0.77 -15.19
C LEU A 49 12.80 -1.74 -15.49
N VAL A 50 11.84 -1.31 -16.31
CA VAL A 50 10.69 -2.12 -16.73
C VAL A 50 11.20 -3.35 -17.46
N LEU A 51 10.72 -4.54 -17.08
CA LEU A 51 11.15 -5.84 -17.64
C LEU A 51 12.66 -6.13 -17.49
N ALA A 52 13.39 -5.38 -16.67
CA ALA A 52 14.81 -5.66 -16.44
C ALA A 52 15.00 -7.04 -15.80
N ASP A 53 16.01 -7.76 -16.26
CA ASP A 53 16.45 -8.99 -15.60
C ASP A 53 17.50 -8.64 -14.55
N LEU A 54 17.10 -8.74 -13.28
CA LEU A 54 17.85 -8.40 -12.08
C LEU A 54 17.82 -9.60 -11.11
N GLU A 55 17.69 -10.81 -11.63
CA GLU A 55 17.76 -12.04 -10.84
C GLU A 55 19.09 -12.09 -10.08
N GLN A 56 19.01 -12.37 -8.78
CA GLN A 56 20.15 -12.40 -7.85
C GLN A 56 20.95 -11.09 -7.78
N ALA A 57 20.41 -9.97 -8.29
CA ALA A 57 21.14 -8.72 -8.30
C ALA A 57 21.44 -8.23 -6.87
N ASN A 58 22.64 -7.70 -6.67
CA ASN A 58 23.01 -7.03 -5.42
C ASN A 58 22.69 -5.53 -5.51
N LEU A 59 21.59 -5.14 -4.88
CA LEU A 59 21.06 -3.78 -4.76
C LEU A 59 21.00 -3.35 -3.28
N GLU A 60 21.86 -3.93 -2.43
CA GLU A 60 21.92 -3.60 -1.00
C GLU A 60 22.09 -2.09 -0.80
N GLN A 61 21.20 -1.49 -0.01
CA GLN A 61 21.16 -0.05 0.28
C GLN A 61 21.09 0.86 -0.95
N ALA A 62 20.71 0.35 -2.12
CA ALA A 62 20.52 1.19 -3.31
C ALA A 62 19.34 2.15 -3.11
N ASP A 63 19.46 3.35 -3.69
CA ASP A 63 18.36 4.32 -3.75
C ASP A 63 17.59 4.17 -5.06
N LEU A 64 16.45 3.48 -4.99
CA LEU A 64 15.54 3.17 -6.10
C LEU A 64 14.24 3.99 -6.02
N ALA A 65 14.21 5.05 -5.20
CA ALA A 65 12.99 5.80 -4.94
C ALA A 65 12.37 6.35 -6.24
N GLY A 66 11.07 6.11 -6.41
CA GLY A 66 10.31 6.50 -7.60
C GLY A 66 10.75 5.84 -8.91
N SER A 67 11.61 4.82 -8.87
CA SER A 67 11.99 4.05 -10.06
C SER A 67 10.82 3.18 -10.56
N ASN A 68 10.91 2.73 -11.80
CA ASN A 68 9.93 1.85 -12.40
C ASN A 68 10.55 0.49 -12.70
N LEU A 69 10.27 -0.48 -11.83
CA LEU A 69 10.66 -1.90 -11.89
C LEU A 69 9.47 -2.79 -12.29
N SER A 70 8.45 -2.24 -12.96
CA SER A 70 7.27 -3.01 -13.35
C SER A 70 7.69 -4.20 -14.20
N ARG A 71 7.21 -5.39 -13.84
CA ARG A 71 7.52 -6.68 -14.48
C ARG A 71 9.01 -7.04 -14.52
N ALA A 72 9.86 -6.40 -13.72
CA ALA A 72 11.25 -6.79 -13.58
C ALA A 72 11.36 -8.17 -12.92
N ASN A 73 12.39 -8.92 -13.28
CA ASN A 73 12.77 -10.14 -12.58
C ASN A 73 13.78 -9.79 -11.48
N LEU A 74 13.38 -9.85 -10.22
CA LEU A 74 14.19 -9.59 -9.03
C LEU A 74 14.30 -10.86 -8.16
N ALA A 75 14.11 -12.04 -8.74
CA ALA A 75 14.15 -13.30 -8.01
C ALA A 75 15.47 -13.45 -7.25
N GLY A 76 15.40 -13.63 -5.93
CA GLY A 76 16.57 -13.74 -5.06
C GLY A 76 17.49 -12.51 -5.00
N ALA A 77 17.05 -11.35 -5.49
CA ALA A 77 17.84 -10.12 -5.38
C ALA A 77 18.08 -9.73 -3.92
N ASN A 78 19.26 -9.18 -3.63
CA ASN A 78 19.58 -8.57 -2.35
C ASN A 78 19.18 -7.09 -2.40
N LEU A 79 18.10 -6.72 -1.70
CA LEU A 79 17.54 -5.37 -1.59
C LEU A 79 17.58 -4.88 -0.12
N ARG A 80 18.45 -5.47 0.71
CA ARG A 80 18.53 -5.15 2.14
C ARG A 80 18.77 -3.65 2.35
N GLY A 81 17.92 -3.02 3.15
CA GLY A 81 18.00 -1.58 3.43
C GLY A 81 17.85 -0.66 2.23
N ALA A 82 17.38 -1.15 1.07
CA ALA A 82 17.19 -0.33 -0.12
C ALA A 82 16.06 0.69 0.09
N ASN A 83 16.23 1.89 -0.47
CA ASN A 83 15.16 2.88 -0.53
C ASN A 83 14.30 2.63 -1.77
N LEU A 84 13.10 2.09 -1.58
CA LEU A 84 12.13 1.77 -2.63
C LEU A 84 10.87 2.65 -2.52
N GLN A 85 10.97 3.82 -1.86
CA GLN A 85 9.82 4.69 -1.67
C GLN A 85 9.18 5.07 -3.02
N GLY A 86 7.86 4.85 -3.14
CA GLY A 86 7.11 5.18 -4.36
C GLY A 86 7.54 4.41 -5.62
N VAL A 87 8.27 3.29 -5.47
CA VAL A 87 8.68 2.46 -6.60
C VAL A 87 7.47 1.79 -7.27
N SER A 88 7.51 1.62 -8.59
CA SER A 88 6.54 0.76 -9.29
C SER A 88 7.11 -0.64 -9.45
N LEU A 89 6.56 -1.62 -8.74
CA LEU A 89 6.87 -3.05 -8.81
C LEU A 89 5.71 -3.86 -9.41
N VAL A 90 4.83 -3.21 -10.18
CA VAL A 90 3.64 -3.85 -10.74
C VAL A 90 4.01 -5.09 -11.57
N GLY A 91 3.52 -6.25 -11.17
CA GLY A 91 3.80 -7.54 -11.82
C GLY A 91 5.25 -8.01 -11.71
N ALA A 92 6.07 -7.42 -10.84
CA ALA A 92 7.47 -7.81 -10.65
C ALA A 92 7.59 -9.17 -9.96
N ASN A 93 8.63 -9.92 -10.30
CA ASN A 93 8.97 -11.17 -9.65
C ASN A 93 10.01 -10.91 -8.54
N LEU A 94 9.62 -10.97 -7.28
CA LEU A 94 10.47 -10.79 -6.09
C LEU A 94 10.64 -12.11 -5.31
N MET A 95 10.38 -13.26 -5.94
CA MET A 95 10.44 -14.56 -5.25
C MET A 95 11.82 -14.77 -4.62
N GLY A 96 11.84 -15.05 -3.31
CA GLY A 96 13.08 -15.27 -2.56
C GLY A 96 13.99 -14.05 -2.38
N ALA A 97 13.57 -12.84 -2.80
CA ALA A 97 14.38 -11.64 -2.63
C ALA A 97 14.52 -11.26 -1.13
N ASP A 98 15.69 -10.71 -0.75
CA ASP A 98 15.92 -10.19 0.60
C ASP A 98 15.64 -8.69 0.65
N LEU A 99 14.50 -8.30 1.21
CA LEU A 99 14.06 -6.91 1.40
C LEU A 99 14.15 -6.49 2.88
N LYS A 100 14.93 -7.20 3.69
CA LYS A 100 15.07 -6.88 5.12
C LYS A 100 15.46 -5.42 5.32
N ASP A 101 14.74 -4.74 6.21
CA ASP A 101 14.95 -3.32 6.56
C ASP A 101 14.80 -2.33 5.38
N ALA A 102 14.25 -2.76 4.24
CA ALA A 102 13.99 -1.89 3.10
C ALA A 102 12.79 -0.96 3.34
N ASP A 103 12.69 0.11 2.54
CA ASP A 103 11.59 1.07 2.61
C ASP A 103 10.73 1.03 1.34
N LEU A 104 9.58 0.35 1.40
CA LEU A 104 8.56 0.27 0.35
C LEU A 104 7.40 1.27 0.57
N SER A 105 7.60 2.33 1.35
CA SER A 105 6.52 3.27 1.64
C SER A 105 5.97 3.89 0.34
N GLY A 106 4.66 3.80 0.14
CA GLY A 106 3.97 4.24 -1.07
C GLY A 106 4.31 3.46 -2.36
N ALA A 107 5.00 2.33 -2.27
CA ALA A 107 5.31 1.49 -3.42
C ALA A 107 4.05 0.85 -4.03
N ASP A 108 4.09 0.59 -5.34
CA ASP A 108 3.03 -0.12 -6.06
C ASP A 108 3.47 -1.56 -6.35
N LEU A 109 3.04 -2.51 -5.51
CA LEU A 109 3.32 -3.95 -5.64
C LEU A 109 2.16 -4.72 -6.28
N ARG A 110 1.26 -4.05 -7.01
CA ARG A 110 0.13 -4.73 -7.63
C ARG A 110 0.58 -5.92 -8.48
N ASP A 111 -0.08 -7.06 -8.29
CA ASP A 111 0.21 -8.30 -9.01
C ASP A 111 1.67 -8.80 -8.89
N ALA A 112 2.45 -8.29 -7.93
CA ALA A 112 3.82 -8.73 -7.69
C ALA A 112 3.87 -10.12 -7.03
N TYR A 113 4.93 -10.87 -7.27
CA TYR A 113 5.14 -12.21 -6.68
C TYR A 113 6.24 -12.13 -5.63
N VAL A 114 5.88 -12.27 -4.35
CA VAL A 114 6.81 -12.14 -3.20
C VAL A 114 6.97 -13.45 -2.43
N ILE A 115 6.62 -14.59 -3.05
CA ILE A 115 6.71 -15.92 -2.42
C ILE A 115 8.15 -16.16 -1.93
N GLY A 116 8.29 -16.41 -0.63
CA GLY A 116 9.59 -16.66 0.00
C GLY A 116 10.49 -15.43 0.14
N ALA A 117 10.02 -14.23 -0.22
CA ALA A 117 10.77 -12.99 0.04
C ALA A 117 10.93 -12.75 1.54
N ILE A 118 12.06 -12.19 1.95
CA ILE A 118 12.35 -11.82 3.33
C ILE A 118 11.96 -10.36 3.53
N LEU A 119 10.93 -10.11 4.33
CA LEU A 119 10.34 -8.76 4.54
C LEU A 119 10.41 -8.30 6.00
N ASP A 120 11.33 -8.89 6.78
CA ASP A 120 11.54 -8.51 8.17
C ASP A 120 11.98 -7.05 8.29
N GLY A 121 11.26 -6.26 9.08
CA GLY A 121 11.58 -4.83 9.27
C GLY A 121 11.31 -3.95 8.05
N THR A 122 10.76 -4.49 6.96
CA THR A 122 10.42 -3.70 5.77
C THR A 122 9.29 -2.72 6.09
N GLN A 123 9.49 -1.45 5.78
CA GLN A 123 8.45 -0.43 5.89
C GLN A 123 7.53 -0.50 4.67
N MET A 124 6.21 -0.53 4.87
CA MET A 124 5.23 -0.65 3.79
C MET A 124 4.07 0.32 3.93
N ASP A 125 4.28 1.42 4.64
CA ASP A 125 3.26 2.43 4.87
C ASP A 125 2.69 2.88 3.51
N TYR A 126 1.37 2.78 3.34
CA TYR A 126 0.67 3.13 2.09
C TYR A 126 1.05 2.34 0.83
N ALA A 127 1.76 1.22 0.95
CA ALA A 127 2.06 0.35 -0.18
C ALA A 127 0.77 -0.27 -0.78
N ASN A 128 0.69 -0.32 -2.10
CA ASN A 128 -0.43 -0.94 -2.80
C ASN A 128 -0.13 -2.42 -3.08
N LEU A 129 -0.75 -3.31 -2.30
CA LEU A 129 -0.56 -4.76 -2.39
C LEU A 129 -1.65 -5.49 -3.18
N GLN A 130 -2.50 -4.78 -3.94
CA GLN A 130 -3.61 -5.43 -4.63
C GLN A 130 -3.12 -6.55 -5.56
N GLY A 131 -3.56 -7.78 -5.32
CA GLY A 131 -3.16 -8.94 -6.13
C GLY A 131 -1.71 -9.41 -5.90
N THR A 132 -0.99 -8.84 -4.93
CA THR A 132 0.33 -9.35 -4.53
C THR A 132 0.20 -10.79 -4.03
N VAL A 133 1.03 -11.68 -4.57
CA VAL A 133 0.99 -13.12 -4.25
C VAL A 133 2.14 -13.51 -3.34
N GLY A 134 1.81 -14.21 -2.25
CA GLY A 134 2.80 -14.84 -1.37
C GLY A 134 3.38 -13.93 -0.29
N LEU A 135 2.65 -12.89 0.11
CA LEU A 135 3.08 -12.01 1.20
C LEU A 135 3.32 -12.85 2.47
N PRO A 136 4.55 -12.85 3.03
CA PRO A 136 4.86 -13.65 4.19
C PRO A 136 4.21 -13.07 5.44
N SER A 137 3.91 -13.93 6.41
CA SER A 137 3.39 -13.52 7.73
C SER A 137 4.41 -12.75 8.57
N SER A 138 5.64 -12.52 8.09
CA SER A 138 6.62 -11.62 8.72
C SER A 138 6.55 -10.20 8.17
N ALA A 139 5.86 -9.96 7.06
CA ALA A 139 5.76 -8.63 6.45
C ALA A 139 4.93 -7.68 7.32
N GLY A 140 5.28 -6.39 7.37
CA GLY A 140 4.47 -5.30 7.95
C GLY A 140 4.20 -5.40 9.46
N ARG A 141 3.51 -4.40 10.00
CA ARG A 141 2.92 -4.35 11.35
C ARG A 141 1.42 -4.67 11.30
N PHE A 142 0.77 -4.78 12.46
CA PHE A 142 -0.67 -5.08 12.48
C PHE A 142 -1.50 -3.95 11.83
N GLU A 143 -1.05 -2.70 11.96
CA GLU A 143 -1.67 -1.53 11.32
C GLU A 143 -1.62 -1.62 9.80
N ASP A 144 -0.53 -2.13 9.24
CA ASP A 144 -0.37 -2.30 7.80
C ASP A 144 -1.40 -3.29 7.27
N PHE A 145 -1.55 -4.45 7.94
CA PHE A 145 -2.60 -5.42 7.61
C PHE A 145 -4.01 -4.86 7.78
N HIS A 146 -4.27 -4.07 8.82
CA HIS A 146 -5.56 -3.39 8.95
C HIS A 146 -5.83 -2.48 7.74
N ASN A 147 -4.84 -1.66 7.36
CA ASN A 147 -4.95 -0.70 6.27
C ASN A 147 -5.12 -1.40 4.91
N TRP A 148 -4.37 -2.48 4.65
CA TRP A 148 -4.54 -3.30 3.45
C TRP A 148 -5.91 -3.97 3.40
N GLY A 149 -6.39 -4.47 4.53
CA GLY A 149 -7.75 -5.01 4.65
C GLY A 149 -8.81 -3.96 4.29
N VAL A 150 -8.65 -2.73 4.77
CA VAL A 150 -9.56 -1.63 4.44
C VAL A 150 -9.49 -1.27 2.96
N ALA A 151 -8.29 -1.20 2.37
CA ALA A 151 -8.11 -0.92 0.95
C ALA A 151 -8.76 -2.00 0.08
N ALA A 152 -8.57 -3.28 0.43
CA ALA A 152 -9.20 -4.42 -0.24
C ALA A 152 -10.73 -4.38 -0.13
N ALA A 153 -11.27 -4.10 1.07
CA ALA A 153 -12.71 -3.99 1.30
C ALA A 153 -13.33 -2.83 0.48
N LYS A 154 -12.67 -1.66 0.42
CA LYS A 154 -13.10 -0.53 -0.41
C LYS A 154 -13.13 -0.87 -1.90
N ALA A 155 -12.25 -1.75 -2.35
CA ALA A 155 -12.22 -2.26 -3.72
C ALA A 155 -13.19 -3.44 -3.96
N GLY A 156 -14.03 -3.81 -2.99
CA GLY A 156 -14.98 -4.93 -3.08
C GLY A 156 -14.35 -6.32 -2.94
N ARG A 157 -13.05 -6.41 -2.61
CA ARG A 157 -12.32 -7.68 -2.44
C ARG A 157 -12.42 -8.15 -1.00
N HIS A 158 -13.62 -8.48 -0.57
CA HIS A 158 -13.91 -8.80 0.83
C HIS A 158 -13.23 -10.08 1.36
N GLY A 159 -12.96 -11.06 0.50
CA GLY A 159 -12.23 -12.28 0.90
C GLY A 159 -10.78 -11.97 1.28
N GLU A 160 -10.06 -11.29 0.39
CA GLU A 160 -8.69 -10.79 0.63
C GLU A 160 -8.65 -9.86 1.87
N ALA A 161 -9.64 -8.98 2.01
CA ALA A 161 -9.75 -8.10 3.18
C ALA A 161 -9.80 -8.89 4.50
N ILE A 162 -10.56 -9.98 4.55
CA ILE A 162 -10.66 -10.84 5.75
C ILE A 162 -9.34 -11.51 6.07
N GLU A 163 -8.58 -11.97 5.07
CA GLU A 163 -7.25 -12.55 5.28
C GLU A 163 -6.31 -11.53 5.93
N TYR A 164 -6.28 -10.30 5.42
CA TYR A 164 -5.50 -9.23 6.04
C TYR A 164 -5.97 -8.90 7.46
N TYR A 165 -7.29 -8.81 7.71
CA TYR A 165 -7.79 -8.56 9.06
C TYR A 165 -7.48 -9.70 10.03
N ASN A 166 -7.46 -10.96 9.57
CA ASN A 166 -7.06 -12.09 10.40
C ASN A 166 -5.60 -11.97 10.83
N GLU A 167 -4.72 -11.57 9.92
CA GLU A 167 -3.30 -11.37 10.21
C GLU A 167 -3.07 -10.14 11.11
N ALA A 168 -3.84 -9.06 10.93
CA ALA A 168 -3.81 -7.94 11.87
C ALA A 168 -4.19 -8.38 13.30
N LEU A 169 -5.25 -9.20 13.44
CA LEU A 169 -5.76 -9.66 14.74
C LEU A 169 -4.91 -10.77 15.37
N SER A 170 -4.17 -11.55 14.59
CA SER A 170 -3.20 -12.52 15.13
C SER A 170 -2.06 -11.81 15.87
N ARG A 171 -1.74 -10.59 15.44
CA ARG A 171 -0.67 -9.75 15.99
C ARG A 171 -1.15 -8.81 17.10
N ASN A 172 -2.34 -8.23 16.94
CA ASN A 172 -2.96 -7.38 17.96
C ASN A 172 -4.45 -7.72 18.13
N PRO A 173 -4.79 -8.66 19.03
CA PRO A 173 -6.16 -9.08 19.27
C PRO A 173 -7.02 -8.02 19.97
N ASP A 174 -6.43 -6.95 20.51
CA ASP A 174 -7.18 -5.90 21.21
C ASP A 174 -7.60 -4.75 20.26
N PHE A 175 -7.25 -4.84 18.97
CA PHE A 175 -7.54 -3.78 18.00
C PHE A 175 -9.00 -3.83 17.51
N ALA A 176 -9.90 -3.25 18.32
CA ALA A 176 -11.36 -3.23 18.13
C ALA A 176 -11.82 -2.85 16.72
N LEU A 177 -11.15 -1.87 16.10
CA LEU A 177 -11.50 -1.38 14.77
C LEU A 177 -11.38 -2.47 13.70
N THR A 178 -10.41 -3.37 13.82
CA THR A 178 -10.25 -4.47 12.86
C THR A 178 -11.40 -5.45 12.91
N TYR A 179 -11.92 -5.78 14.10
CA TYR A 179 -13.12 -6.61 14.21
C TYR A 179 -14.30 -5.96 13.50
N LEU A 180 -14.52 -4.66 13.72
CA LEU A 180 -15.61 -3.94 13.06
C LEU A 180 -15.45 -3.91 11.52
N SER A 181 -14.24 -3.67 11.02
CA SER A 181 -13.92 -3.73 9.58
C SER A 181 -14.12 -5.13 8.99
N ARG A 182 -13.72 -6.17 9.72
CA ARG A 182 -13.90 -7.57 9.32
C ARG A 182 -15.36 -7.98 9.33
N ALA A 183 -16.16 -7.52 10.30
CA ALA A 183 -17.59 -7.74 10.37
C ALA A 183 -18.31 -7.25 9.10
N ILE A 184 -17.98 -6.04 8.63
CA ILE A 184 -18.54 -5.48 7.40
C ILE A 184 -18.16 -6.35 6.19
N SER A 185 -16.90 -6.78 6.09
CA SER A 185 -16.46 -7.63 4.97
C SER A 185 -17.14 -9.00 4.99
N ARG A 186 -17.30 -9.62 6.17
CA ARG A 186 -18.06 -10.87 6.35
C ARG A 186 -19.53 -10.71 5.95
N GLN A 187 -20.16 -9.61 6.34
CA GLN A 187 -21.54 -9.31 5.96
C GLN A 187 -21.71 -9.19 4.44
N ASN A 188 -20.76 -8.55 3.74
CA ASN A 188 -20.79 -8.46 2.28
C ASN A 188 -20.60 -9.82 1.58
N LEU A 189 -19.98 -10.79 2.26
CA LEU A 189 -19.88 -12.19 1.80
C LEU A 189 -21.03 -13.08 2.31
N ASN A 190 -22.07 -12.49 2.93
CA ASN A 190 -23.18 -13.20 3.58
C ASN A 190 -22.79 -14.13 4.74
N ASP A 191 -21.59 -13.97 5.32
CA ASP A 191 -21.21 -14.59 6.59
C ASP A 191 -21.79 -13.77 7.76
N VAL A 192 -23.11 -13.83 7.91
CA VAL A 192 -23.83 -13.10 8.95
C VAL A 192 -23.42 -13.56 10.37
N PRO A 193 -23.30 -14.87 10.68
CA PRO A 193 -22.86 -15.31 12.01
C PRO A 193 -21.46 -14.78 12.37
N GLY A 194 -20.51 -14.84 11.45
CA GLY A 194 -19.17 -14.31 11.67
C GLY A 194 -19.15 -12.79 11.81
N ALA A 195 -20.02 -12.07 11.09
CA ALA A 195 -20.17 -10.62 11.23
C ALA A 195 -20.76 -10.20 12.59
N ILE A 196 -21.73 -10.97 13.11
CA ILE A 196 -22.30 -10.73 14.45
C ILE A 196 -21.21 -10.92 15.51
N ALA A 197 -20.48 -12.04 15.45
CA ALA A 197 -19.42 -12.35 16.41
C ALA A 197 -18.34 -11.26 16.44
N ASP A 198 -17.90 -10.79 15.26
CA ASP A 198 -16.93 -9.70 15.16
C ASP A 198 -17.50 -8.37 15.69
N SER A 199 -18.78 -8.07 15.44
CA SER A 199 -19.42 -6.85 15.96
C SER A 199 -19.53 -6.86 17.48
N GLN A 200 -19.87 -8.00 18.09
CA GLN A 200 -19.93 -8.17 19.54
C GLN A 200 -18.54 -8.05 20.19
N ALA A 201 -17.52 -8.68 19.58
CA ALA A 201 -16.13 -8.55 20.03
C ALA A 201 -15.64 -7.09 19.96
N ALA A 202 -15.93 -6.39 18.87
CA ALA A 202 -15.61 -4.98 18.72
C ALA A 202 -16.27 -4.12 19.82
N ALA A 203 -17.55 -4.37 20.13
CA ALA A 203 -18.26 -3.63 21.17
C ALA A 203 -17.62 -3.80 22.56
N GLN A 204 -17.27 -5.04 22.94
CA GLN A 204 -16.59 -5.33 24.20
C GLN A 204 -15.23 -4.65 24.29
N LEU A 205 -14.45 -4.69 23.20
CA LEU A 205 -13.14 -4.03 23.17
C LEU A 205 -13.27 -2.50 23.23
N PHE A 206 -14.23 -1.90 22.52
CA PHE A 206 -14.47 -0.46 22.61
C PHE A 206 -14.92 -0.02 24.00
N GLU A 207 -15.71 -0.83 24.70
CA GLU A 207 -16.07 -0.60 26.10
C GLU A 207 -14.83 -0.58 26.99
N ALA A 208 -13.98 -1.61 26.89
CA ALA A 208 -12.72 -1.69 27.64
C ALA A 208 -11.76 -0.52 27.34
N GLN A 209 -11.86 0.04 26.12
CA GLN A 209 -11.08 1.20 25.67
C GLN A 209 -11.72 2.55 26.03
N ASN A 210 -12.84 2.56 26.77
CA ASN A 210 -13.63 3.77 27.07
C ASN A 210 -14.06 4.56 25.83
N ASN A 211 -14.27 3.86 24.70
CA ASN A 211 -14.72 4.44 23.44
C ASN A 211 -16.23 4.19 23.26
N SER A 212 -17.04 5.02 23.92
CA SER A 212 -18.51 4.87 23.89
C SER A 212 -19.08 4.98 22.47
N GLN A 213 -18.50 5.82 21.62
CA GLN A 213 -18.94 5.98 20.23
C GLN A 213 -18.70 4.71 19.41
N GLY A 214 -17.51 4.10 19.54
CA GLY A 214 -17.19 2.84 18.88
C GLY A 214 -18.06 1.69 19.39
N GLN A 215 -18.30 1.65 20.70
CA GLN A 215 -19.16 0.64 21.34
C GLN A 215 -20.60 0.73 20.83
N GLU A 216 -21.18 1.93 20.80
CA GLU A 216 -22.55 2.15 20.31
C GLU A 216 -22.70 1.67 18.87
N VAL A 217 -21.74 2.03 18.02
CA VAL A 217 -21.68 1.61 16.63
C VAL A 217 -21.64 0.10 16.47
N ALA A 218 -20.75 -0.57 17.22
CA ALA A 218 -20.57 -2.01 17.14
C ALA A 218 -21.83 -2.75 17.63
N ASN A 219 -22.44 -2.28 18.72
CA ASN A 219 -23.71 -2.79 19.24
C ASN A 219 -24.85 -2.63 18.24
N ASN A 220 -24.98 -1.45 17.62
CA ASN A 220 -26.00 -1.18 16.62
C ASN A 220 -25.84 -2.10 15.39
N LEU A 221 -24.61 -2.33 14.94
CA LEU A 221 -24.34 -3.27 13.86
C LEU A 221 -24.72 -4.71 14.25
N ALA A 222 -24.30 -5.18 15.42
CA ALA A 222 -24.65 -6.52 15.92
C ALA A 222 -26.17 -6.72 15.97
N LEU A 223 -26.90 -5.78 16.57
CA LEU A 223 -28.36 -5.81 16.68
C LEU A 223 -29.04 -5.92 15.31
N VAL A 224 -28.60 -5.10 14.35
CA VAL A 224 -29.16 -5.11 12.99
C VAL A 224 -28.87 -6.44 12.29
N LEU A 225 -27.67 -6.99 12.45
CA LEU A 225 -27.31 -8.28 11.86
C LEU A 225 -28.10 -9.44 12.48
N GLU A 226 -28.31 -9.45 13.79
CA GLU A 226 -29.14 -10.43 14.50
C GLU A 226 -30.58 -10.40 14.00
N GLN A 227 -31.17 -9.20 13.89
CA GLN A 227 -32.52 -9.03 13.34
C GLN A 227 -32.63 -9.50 11.88
N SER A 228 -31.56 -9.40 11.09
CA SER A 228 -31.55 -9.85 9.69
C SER A 228 -31.67 -11.37 9.54
N GLN A 229 -31.43 -12.11 10.62
CA GLN A 229 -31.62 -13.56 10.67
C GLN A 229 -33.08 -13.95 10.94
N ASP A 230 -33.93 -13.03 11.42
CA ASP A 230 -35.36 -13.27 11.60
C ASP A 230 -36.07 -13.38 10.22
N PRO A 231 -36.71 -14.54 9.92
CA PRO A 231 -37.46 -14.74 8.68
C PRO A 231 -38.57 -13.70 8.45
N ASN A 232 -39.14 -13.12 9.51
CA ASN A 232 -40.20 -12.12 9.43
C ASN A 232 -39.68 -10.71 9.11
N ALA A 233 -38.46 -10.38 9.57
CA ALA A 233 -37.84 -9.07 9.35
C ALA A 233 -37.43 -8.85 7.88
N ARG A 234 -37.01 -9.92 7.17
CA ARG A 234 -36.60 -9.87 5.75
C ARG A 234 -37.70 -9.41 4.77
N ARG A 235 -38.98 -9.45 5.18
CA ARG A 235 -40.12 -9.04 4.35
C ARG A 235 -40.37 -7.53 4.33
N SER A 236 -39.73 -6.77 5.22
CA SER A 236 -39.86 -5.31 5.31
C SER A 236 -38.81 -4.61 4.46
N GLY A 237 -39.22 -4.01 3.33
CA GLY A 237 -38.31 -3.23 2.46
C GLY A 237 -37.61 -2.04 3.14
N GLY A 238 -38.09 -1.59 4.31
CA GLY A 238 -37.44 -0.55 5.12
C GLY A 238 -36.21 -1.03 5.91
N PHE A 239 -36.10 -2.33 6.15
CA PHE A 239 -35.03 -2.92 6.96
C PHE A 239 -33.67 -2.90 6.24
N LEU A 240 -33.63 -3.24 4.94
CA LEU A 240 -32.42 -3.16 4.12
C LEU A 240 -31.87 -1.72 4.01
N ASN A 241 -32.76 -0.72 4.02
CA ASN A 241 -32.36 0.68 4.09
C ASN A 241 -31.74 1.06 5.44
N THR A 242 -32.24 0.49 6.54
CA THR A 242 -31.69 0.71 7.87
C THR A 242 -30.29 0.10 8.01
N VAL A 243 -30.10 -1.15 7.55
CA VAL A 243 -28.79 -1.81 7.49
C VAL A 243 -27.80 -0.98 6.68
N ARG A 244 -28.20 -0.55 5.48
CA ARG A 244 -27.36 0.26 4.59
C ARG A 244 -27.01 1.60 5.22
N ASN A 245 -27.96 2.28 5.86
CA ASN A 245 -27.73 3.56 6.52
C ASN A 245 -26.80 3.42 7.74
N THR A 246 -26.95 2.36 8.54
CA THR A 246 -26.06 2.08 9.66
C THR A 246 -24.64 1.81 9.16
N VAL A 247 -24.46 0.92 8.19
CA VAL A 247 -23.14 0.64 7.57
C VAL A 247 -22.51 1.91 6.96
N GLN A 248 -23.31 2.74 6.29
CA GLN A 248 -22.85 4.03 5.75
C GLN A 248 -22.49 5.03 6.85
N SER A 249 -23.19 5.03 7.99
CA SER A 249 -22.90 5.92 9.12
C SER A 249 -21.58 5.60 9.84
N VAL A 250 -21.09 4.35 9.72
CA VAL A 250 -19.81 3.93 10.29
C VAL A 250 -18.62 4.22 9.37
N THR A 251 -18.89 4.41 8.09
CA THR A 251 -17.83 4.64 7.09
C THR A 251 -16.97 5.87 7.41
N PRO A 252 -17.53 7.01 7.86
CA PRO A 252 -16.74 8.16 8.32
C PRO A 252 -15.90 7.88 9.57
N LEU A 253 -16.36 7.01 10.47
CA LEU A 253 -15.61 6.61 11.67
C LEU A 253 -14.41 5.74 11.29
N LEU A 254 -14.61 4.76 10.40
CA LEU A 254 -13.51 4.00 9.80
C LEU A 254 -12.51 4.93 9.10
N LEU A 255 -12.99 5.96 8.39
CA LEU A 255 -12.13 6.96 7.73
C LEU A 255 -11.39 7.90 8.69
N ARG A 256 -11.92 8.17 9.90
CA ARG A 256 -11.28 9.03 10.91
C ARG A 256 -10.06 8.41 11.59
N PHE A 257 -9.88 7.09 11.46
CA PHE A 257 -8.74 6.36 12.01
C PHE A 257 -7.73 5.93 10.92
N LEU A 258 -7.97 6.28 9.66
CA LEU A 258 -7.13 5.95 8.51
C LEU A 258 -6.20 7.11 8.07
N PHE A 259 -6.28 8.25 8.76
CA PHE A 259 -5.45 9.45 8.54
C PHE A 259 -5.11 10.12 9.86
#